data_AF-A0A367FS11-F1
#
_entry.id   AF-A0A367FS11-F1
#
_cell.length_a   1.000
_cell.length_b   1.000
_cell.length_c   1.000
_cell.angle_alpha   90.00
_cell.angle_beta   90.00
_cell.angle_gamma   90.00
#
_symmetry.space_group_name_H-M   'P 1'
#
loop_
_entity.id
_entity.type
_entity.pdbx_description
1 polymer ?
#
loop_
_entity_poly.entity_id
_entity_poly.type
_entity_poly.pdbx_seq_one_letter_code
_entity_poly.pdbx_strand_id
1 'polypeptide(L)'
;MRKITKGVAFATTALFAMFIASAASAVPTVTARYAGSRVAAGGGPPTPEVRQSVSLEQYRILKRQCEYAETAGRRQECRAEVVRRYVIGEAATNLDCRTYSGVTVCGTLALSPRQQRCVDQSVAGGLTYRRAEVECYAFS
;
A
#
# COMPACT_ATOMS: atom_id res chain seq x y z
N MET A 1 16.04 38.62 -43.03
CA MET A 1 15.04 37.85 -43.80
C MET A 1 14.01 37.29 -42.84
N ARG A 2 12.78 37.82 -42.89
CA ARG A 2 11.64 37.43 -42.04
C ARG A 2 10.74 36.49 -42.84
N LYS A 3 10.37 35.33 -42.30
CA LYS A 3 9.05 34.71 -42.54
C LYS A 3 8.63 33.95 -41.28
N ILE A 4 7.83 34.63 -40.48
CA ILE A 4 6.97 34.07 -39.43
C ILE A 4 5.65 33.76 -40.14
N THR A 5 5.25 32.49 -40.21
CA THR A 5 3.97 32.09 -40.79
C THR A 5 2.99 31.77 -39.67
N LYS A 6 1.88 32.50 -39.70
CA LYS A 6 0.72 32.45 -38.80
C LYS A 6 -0.10 31.18 -39.06
N GLY A 7 -0.81 30.71 -38.03
CA GLY A 7 -1.84 29.68 -38.16
C GLY A 7 -2.66 29.53 -36.89
N VAL A 8 -3.55 30.50 -36.64
CA VAL A 8 -4.60 30.45 -35.60
C VAL A 8 -5.80 29.73 -36.20
N ALA A 9 -6.38 28.78 -35.46
CA ALA A 9 -7.76 28.34 -35.69
C ALA A 9 -8.41 28.07 -34.32
N PHE A 10 -9.02 29.13 -33.77
CA PHE A 10 -10.03 29.07 -32.72
C PHE A 10 -11.39 29.07 -33.43
N ALA A 11 -12.15 27.98 -33.27
CA ALA A 11 -13.57 27.85 -33.62
C ALA A 11 -14.03 26.51 -33.01
N THR A 12 -15.17 26.32 -32.37
CA THR A 12 -16.36 27.15 -32.09
C THR A 12 -17.19 26.33 -31.11
N THR A 13 -17.75 27.02 -30.11
CA THR A 13 -19.00 26.73 -29.38
C THR A 13 -19.87 25.55 -29.84
N ALA A 14 -20.20 24.67 -28.89
CA ALA A 14 -21.49 23.99 -28.86
C ALA A 14 -22.01 23.92 -27.41
N LEU A 15 -22.88 24.89 -27.09
CA LEU A 15 -23.87 24.79 -26.03
C LEU A 15 -24.85 23.66 -26.37
N PHE A 16 -25.07 22.73 -25.46
CA PHE A 16 -26.37 22.06 -25.34
C PHE A 16 -26.66 21.80 -23.86
N ALA A 17 -27.43 22.73 -23.28
CA ALA A 17 -28.19 22.50 -22.07
C ALA A 17 -29.53 21.88 -22.45
N MET A 18 -29.95 20.80 -21.79
CA MET A 18 -31.33 20.49 -21.40
C MET A 18 -31.34 19.10 -20.74
N PHE A 19 -31.81 18.98 -19.49
CA PHE A 19 -33.15 18.46 -19.13
C PHE A 19 -33.32 17.01 -19.64
N ILE A 20 -33.63 15.96 -18.88
CA ILE A 20 -34.70 15.65 -17.90
C ILE A 20 -34.22 14.30 -17.26
N ALA A 21 -34.32 13.93 -15.99
CA ALA A 21 -35.56 13.62 -15.27
C ALA A 21 -35.22 13.29 -13.79
N SER A 22 -35.88 13.96 -12.86
CA SER A 22 -36.05 13.47 -11.50
C SER A 22 -37.05 12.32 -11.52
N ALA A 23 -36.59 11.11 -11.21
CA ALA A 23 -37.48 10.01 -10.81
C ALA A 23 -37.41 9.89 -9.28
N ALA A 24 -38.43 10.46 -8.62
CA ALA A 24 -38.77 10.12 -7.26
C ALA A 24 -39.40 8.72 -7.27
N SER A 25 -38.63 7.69 -6.91
CA SER A 25 -39.20 6.38 -6.57
C SER A 25 -39.32 6.26 -5.06
N ALA A 26 -40.58 6.08 -4.66
CA ALA A 26 -41.05 5.86 -3.32
C ALA A 26 -40.31 4.71 -2.61
N VAL A 27 -40.08 4.94 -1.32
CA VAL A 27 -39.51 4.05 -0.33
C VAL A 27 -40.49 2.91 0.01
N PRO A 28 -40.09 1.63 -0.03
CA PRO A 28 -40.62 0.63 0.89
C PRO A 28 -39.72 0.57 2.13
N THR A 29 -40.25 1.08 3.23
CA THR A 29 -39.64 1.07 4.56
C THR A 29 -39.67 -0.37 5.09
N VAL A 30 -38.70 -1.19 4.69
CA VAL A 30 -38.48 -2.49 5.36
C VAL A 30 -37.77 -2.20 6.67
N THR A 31 -38.53 -2.21 7.76
CA THR A 31 -38.03 -2.22 9.13
C THR A 31 -37.29 -3.53 9.40
N ALA A 32 -36.06 -3.65 8.90
CA ALA A 32 -35.12 -4.65 9.37
C ALA A 32 -34.57 -4.16 10.71
N ARG A 33 -35.21 -4.58 11.80
CA ARG A 33 -34.60 -4.59 13.14
C ARG A 33 -33.44 -5.59 13.11
N TYR A 34 -32.29 -5.18 12.58
CA TYR A 34 -31.02 -5.75 12.98
C TYR A 34 -30.53 -4.95 14.18
N ALA A 35 -30.87 -5.46 15.36
CA ALA A 35 -30.09 -5.19 16.56
C ALA A 35 -28.69 -5.78 16.32
N GLY A 36 -27.76 -4.92 15.93
CA GLY A 36 -26.39 -5.33 15.61
C GLY A 36 -25.45 -4.13 15.72
N SER A 37 -25.02 -3.88 16.96
CA SER A 37 -23.80 -3.14 17.34
C SER A 37 -23.55 -1.79 16.65
N ARG A 38 -23.95 -0.72 17.36
CA ARG A 38 -23.30 0.58 17.22
C ARG A 38 -21.82 0.41 17.60
N VAL A 39 -20.94 0.31 16.61
CA VAL A 39 -19.51 0.44 16.84
C VAL A 39 -19.27 1.87 17.29
N ALA A 40 -18.83 2.02 18.54
CA ALA A 40 -18.44 3.29 19.09
C ALA A 40 -17.40 3.94 18.17
N ALA A 41 -17.68 5.17 17.73
CA ALA A 41 -16.67 6.06 17.18
C ALA A 41 -15.70 6.41 18.33
N GLY A 42 -14.70 5.55 18.53
CA GLY A 42 -13.61 5.79 19.46
C GLY A 42 -12.68 6.86 18.91
N GLY A 43 -13.04 8.12 19.13
CA GLY A 43 -12.11 9.26 19.07
C GLY A 43 -11.12 9.21 20.22
N GLY A 44 -10.35 8.12 20.33
CA GLY A 44 -9.23 8.05 21.24
C GLY A 44 -8.05 8.86 20.68
N PRO A 45 -7.27 9.57 21.52
CA PRO A 45 -5.97 10.08 21.08
C PRO A 45 -5.14 8.91 20.52
N PRO A 46 -4.27 9.15 19.51
CA PRO A 46 -3.37 8.10 19.05
C PRO A 46 -2.60 7.58 20.27
N THR A 47 -2.83 6.33 20.63
CA THR A 47 -2.06 5.66 21.68
C THR A 47 -0.58 5.80 21.31
N PRO A 48 0.33 6.03 22.27
CA PRO A 48 1.75 5.92 21.97
C PRO A 48 1.96 4.56 21.30
N GLU A 49 2.38 4.54 20.03
CA GLU A 49 2.65 3.31 19.31
C GLU A 49 3.69 2.54 20.11
N VAL A 50 3.24 1.51 20.83
CA VAL A 50 4.12 0.69 21.63
C VAL A 50 5.02 -0.04 20.66
N ARG A 51 6.31 0.31 20.68
CA ARG A 51 7.31 -0.37 19.85
C ARG A 51 7.32 -1.85 20.17
N GLN A 52 7.27 -2.68 19.14
CA GLN A 52 7.34 -4.13 19.28
C GLN A 52 8.77 -4.55 19.63
N SER A 53 8.93 -5.32 20.71
CA SER A 53 10.19 -5.97 21.05
C SER A 53 10.50 -7.06 20.03
N VAL A 54 11.75 -7.11 19.54
CA VAL A 54 12.25 -8.15 18.64
C VAL A 54 13.65 -8.57 19.06
N SER A 55 14.06 -9.78 18.71
CA SER A 55 15.43 -10.22 18.97
C SER A 55 16.43 -9.41 18.13
N LEU A 56 17.70 -9.41 18.55
CA LEU A 56 18.78 -8.78 17.78
C LEU A 56 18.84 -9.29 16.34
N GLU A 57 18.59 -10.58 16.13
CA GLU A 57 18.62 -11.18 14.79
C GLU A 57 17.43 -10.74 13.93
N GLN A 58 16.23 -10.74 14.50
CA GLN A 58 15.03 -10.21 13.82
C GLN A 58 15.21 -8.74 13.43
N TYR A 59 15.77 -7.93 14.34
CA TYR A 59 16.06 -6.52 14.06
C TYR A 59 17.07 -6.34 12.91
N ARG A 60 18.08 -7.22 12.82
CA ARG A 60 19.03 -7.22 11.71
C ARG A 60 18.37 -7.57 10.39
N ILE A 61 17.50 -8.58 10.36
CA ILE A 61 16.73 -8.95 9.15
C ILE A 61 15.86 -7.77 8.71
N LEU A 62 15.10 -7.18 9.64
CA LEU A 62 14.24 -6.01 9.39
C LEU A 62 15.03 -4.83 8.80
N LYS A 63 16.26 -4.58 9.26
CA LYS A 63 17.10 -3.53 8.67
C LYS A 63 17.73 -3.93 7.34
N ARG A 64 18.16 -5.18 7.18
CA ARG A 64 18.84 -5.69 5.98
C ARG A 64 17.89 -5.74 4.78
N GLN A 65 16.65 -6.17 4.99
CA GLN A 65 15.65 -6.21 3.91
C GLN A 65 15.38 -4.82 3.30
N CYS A 66 15.69 -3.73 4.00
CA CYS A 66 15.57 -2.39 3.43
C CYS A 66 16.54 -2.14 2.27
N GLU A 67 17.58 -2.95 2.07
CA GLU A 67 18.49 -2.86 0.93
C GLU A 67 17.78 -3.13 -0.40
N TYR A 68 16.75 -3.98 -0.37
CA TYR A 68 15.95 -4.36 -1.54
C TYR A 68 14.93 -3.30 -1.96
N ALA A 69 14.74 -2.23 -1.19
CA ALA A 69 13.86 -1.15 -1.63
C ALA A 69 14.47 -0.42 -2.84
N GLU A 70 13.61 -0.12 -3.83
CA GLU A 70 14.01 0.26 -5.20
C GLU A 70 14.90 1.51 -5.26
N THR A 71 14.61 2.53 -4.46
CA THR A 71 15.31 3.83 -4.49
C THR A 71 15.95 4.15 -3.15
N ALA A 72 17.00 5.00 -3.17
CA ALA A 72 17.68 5.42 -1.94
C ALA A 72 16.74 6.04 -0.91
N GLY A 73 15.75 6.84 -1.35
CA GLY A 73 14.72 7.41 -0.48
C GLY A 73 13.86 6.35 0.20
N ARG A 74 13.36 5.38 -0.56
CA ARG A 74 12.59 4.24 -0.01
C ARG A 74 13.41 3.40 0.98
N ARG A 75 14.72 3.23 0.75
CA ARG A 75 15.62 2.53 1.70
C ARG A 75 15.75 3.29 3.01
N GLN A 76 15.84 4.63 2.94
CA GLN A 76 15.89 5.48 4.13
C GLN A 76 14.58 5.43 4.91
N GLU A 77 13.45 5.55 4.22
CA GLU A 77 12.10 5.43 4.81
C GLU A 77 11.90 4.08 5.49
N CYS A 78 12.27 2.97 4.82
CA CYS A 78 12.22 1.64 5.38
C CYS A 78 13.03 1.54 6.68
N ARG A 79 14.27 2.04 6.69
CA ARG A 79 15.11 2.02 7.90
C ARG A 79 14.54 2.87 9.02
N ALA A 80 13.99 4.05 8.70
CA ALA A 80 13.33 4.91 9.68
C ALA A 80 12.12 4.19 10.29
N GLU A 81 11.33 3.51 9.47
CA GLU A 81 10.18 2.74 9.94
C GLU A 81 10.56 1.61 10.88
N VAL A 82 11.64 0.88 10.57
CA VAL A 82 12.14 -0.18 11.46
C VAL A 82 12.53 0.39 12.83
N VAL A 83 13.20 1.53 12.87
CA VAL A 83 13.60 2.20 14.13
C VAL A 83 12.37 2.72 14.90
N ARG A 84 11.36 3.21 14.20
CA ARG A 84 10.11 3.71 14.81
C ARG A 84 9.30 2.58 15.43
N ARG A 85 9.19 1.43 14.77
CA ARG A 85 8.29 0.34 15.18
C ARG A 85 8.92 -0.67 16.11
N TYR A 86 10.23 -0.87 16.04
CA TYR A 86 10.89 -1.99 16.70
C TYR A 86 11.95 -1.54 17.69
N VAL A 87 12.11 -2.33 18.75
CA VAL A 87 13.18 -2.18 19.73
C VAL A 87 13.80 -3.55 19.98
N ILE A 88 15.11 -3.59 20.23
CA ILE A 88 15.81 -4.84 20.54
C ILE A 88 15.43 -5.27 21.96
N GLY A 89 15.01 -6.52 22.11
CA GLY A 89 14.64 -7.15 23.37
C GLY A 89 14.35 -8.64 23.16
N GLU A 90 13.27 -9.13 23.74
CA GLU A 90 12.79 -10.49 23.55
C GLU A 90 12.33 -10.75 22.11
N ALA A 91 12.52 -12.00 21.66
CA ALA A 91 12.12 -12.44 20.33
C ALA A 91 10.60 -12.35 20.15
N ALA A 92 10.16 -11.70 19.08
CA ALA A 92 8.76 -11.67 18.72
C ALA A 92 8.38 -12.97 18.01
N THR A 93 7.59 -13.82 18.67
CA THR A 93 7.09 -15.08 18.08
C THR A 93 5.99 -14.85 17.04
N ASN A 94 5.32 -13.71 17.10
CA ASN A 94 4.28 -13.28 16.16
C ASN A 94 4.82 -12.42 15.01
N LEU A 95 6.14 -12.18 14.95
CA LEU A 95 6.74 -11.48 13.82
C LEU A 95 6.76 -12.42 12.61
N ASP A 96 6.07 -12.00 11.55
CA ASP A 96 6.01 -12.75 10.31
C ASP A 96 7.38 -12.73 9.60
N CYS A 97 8.17 -13.78 9.77
CA CYS A 97 9.44 -13.95 9.07
C CYS A 97 9.33 -15.11 8.08
N ARG A 98 9.80 -14.86 6.86
CA ARG A 98 9.68 -15.79 5.73
C ARG A 98 10.95 -15.78 4.90
N THR A 99 11.29 -16.96 4.37
CA THR A 99 12.49 -17.17 3.57
C THR A 99 12.14 -17.88 2.28
N TYR A 100 12.52 -17.27 1.15
CA TYR A 100 12.41 -17.88 -0.17
C TYR A 100 13.68 -17.58 -0.95
N SER A 101 14.17 -18.56 -1.71
CA SER A 101 15.33 -18.38 -2.61
C SER A 101 16.56 -17.76 -1.91
N GLY A 102 16.80 -18.13 -0.66
CA GLY A 102 17.92 -17.64 0.17
C GLY A 102 17.73 -16.22 0.74
N VAL A 103 16.61 -15.56 0.45
CA VAL A 103 16.28 -14.23 0.98
C VAL A 103 15.31 -14.37 2.14
N THR A 104 15.68 -13.83 3.30
CA THR A 104 14.82 -13.75 4.47
C THR A 104 14.33 -12.33 4.67
N VAL A 105 13.03 -12.17 4.86
CA VAL A 105 12.39 -10.90 5.21
C VAL A 105 11.42 -11.09 6.36
N CYS A 106 11.20 -10.04 7.15
CA CYS A 106 10.24 -10.02 8.24
C CYS A 106 9.26 -8.85 8.12
N GLY A 107 8.05 -9.06 8.64
CA GLY A 107 6.98 -8.07 8.65
C GLY A 107 6.45 -7.73 7.25
N THR A 108 5.75 -6.60 7.17
CA THR A 108 5.17 -6.10 5.93
C THR A 108 6.24 -5.46 5.05
N LEU A 109 6.21 -5.76 3.74
CA LEU A 109 7.10 -5.15 2.76
C LEU A 109 6.41 -3.96 2.10
N ALA A 110 7.10 -2.82 2.06
CA ALA A 110 6.65 -1.66 1.30
C ALA A 110 7.02 -1.81 -0.18
N LEU A 111 6.21 -2.53 -0.94
CA LEU A 111 6.48 -2.77 -2.36
C LEU A 111 6.43 -1.48 -3.18
N SER A 112 7.28 -1.39 -4.20
CA SER A 112 7.18 -0.39 -5.25
C SER A 112 6.16 -0.80 -6.32
N PRO A 113 5.70 0.13 -7.17
CA PRO A 113 4.83 -0.24 -8.30
C PRO A 113 5.47 -1.29 -9.22
N ARG A 114 6.80 -1.29 -9.36
CA ARG A 114 7.51 -2.30 -10.15
C ARG A 114 7.48 -3.66 -9.46
N GLN A 115 7.80 -3.70 -8.17
CA GLN A 115 7.75 -4.91 -7.35
C GLN A 115 6.33 -5.50 -7.31
N GLN A 116 5.31 -4.66 -7.15
CA GLN A 116 3.91 -5.09 -7.16
C GLN A 116 3.53 -5.76 -8.48
N ARG A 117 3.90 -5.16 -9.63
CA ARG A 117 3.66 -5.78 -10.93
C ARG A 117 4.34 -7.13 -11.09
N CYS A 118 5.58 -7.27 -10.58
CA CYS A 118 6.26 -8.56 -10.53
C CYS A 118 5.45 -9.57 -9.71
N VAL A 119 4.96 -9.18 -8.53
CA VAL A 119 4.12 -10.05 -7.68
C VAL A 119 2.89 -10.53 -8.44
N ASP A 120 2.16 -9.60 -9.06
CA ASP A 120 0.92 -9.90 -9.79
C ASP A 120 1.18 -10.88 -10.96
N GLN A 121 2.27 -10.65 -11.72
CA GLN A 121 2.69 -11.54 -12.82
C GLN A 121 3.12 -12.92 -12.33
N SER A 122 3.93 -12.98 -11.27
CA SER A 122 4.38 -14.23 -10.66
C SER A 122 3.21 -15.05 -10.12
N VAL A 123 2.24 -14.40 -9.48
CA VAL A 123 1.03 -15.06 -8.98
C VAL A 123 0.16 -15.57 -10.13
N ALA A 124 -0.03 -14.77 -11.18
CA ALA A 124 -0.74 -15.20 -12.39
C ALA A 124 -0.03 -16.39 -13.07
N GLY A 125 1.30 -16.50 -12.95
CA GLY A 125 2.11 -17.63 -13.40
C GLY A 125 2.10 -18.84 -12.46
N GLY A 126 1.35 -18.82 -11.36
CA GLY A 126 1.16 -19.95 -10.45
C GLY A 126 2.01 -19.94 -9.17
N LEU A 127 2.76 -18.89 -8.89
CA LEU A 127 3.43 -18.73 -7.59
C LEU A 127 2.41 -18.34 -6.50
N THR A 128 2.70 -18.74 -5.26
CA THR A 128 1.93 -18.20 -4.12
C THR A 128 2.30 -16.74 -3.89
N TYR A 129 1.33 -15.94 -3.45
CA TYR A 129 1.57 -14.52 -3.14
C TYR A 129 2.75 -14.34 -2.17
N ARG A 130 2.82 -15.17 -1.12
CA ARG A 130 3.88 -15.12 -0.09
C ARG A 130 5.28 -15.32 -0.67
N ARG A 131 5.43 -16.23 -1.63
CA ARG A 131 6.71 -16.48 -2.32
C ARG A 131 7.02 -15.34 -3.29
N ALA A 132 6.06 -14.98 -4.14
CA ALA A 132 6.20 -13.91 -5.11
C ALA A 132 6.59 -12.58 -4.45
N GLU A 133 5.96 -12.25 -3.32
CA GLU A 133 6.24 -11.02 -2.57
C GLU A 133 7.71 -10.93 -2.13
N VAL A 134 8.30 -12.00 -1.62
CA VAL A 134 9.72 -12.01 -1.19
C VAL A 134 10.66 -11.96 -2.38
N GLU A 135 10.43 -12.82 -3.37
CA GLU A 135 11.31 -12.92 -4.54
C GLU A 135 11.28 -11.61 -5.35
N CYS A 136 10.10 -11.06 -5.63
CA CYS A 136 9.98 -9.80 -6.35
C CYS A 136 10.51 -8.61 -5.55
N TYR A 137 10.33 -8.57 -4.23
CA TYR A 137 10.92 -7.52 -3.43
C TYR A 137 12.45 -7.50 -3.56
N ALA A 138 13.10 -8.67 -3.58
CA ALA A 138 14.55 -8.79 -3.65
C ALA A 138 15.16 -8.67 -5.05
N PHE A 139 14.45 -9.11 -6.09
CA PHE A 139 15.03 -9.34 -7.42
C PHE A 139 14.41 -8.53 -8.57
N SER A 140 13.34 -7.76 -8.36
CA SER A 140 12.73 -6.96 -9.43
C SER A 140 13.41 -5.63 -9.68
#